data_AF-A0A1H3AKZ8-F1
#
_entry.id   AF-A0A1H3AKZ8-F1
#
_cell.length_a   1.000
_cell.length_b   1.000
_cell.length_c   1.000
_cell.angle_alpha   90.00
_cell.angle_beta   90.00
_cell.angle_gamma   90.00
#
_symmetry.space_group_name_H-M   'P 1'
#
loop_
_entity.id
_entity.type
_entity.pdbx_description
1 polymer ?
#
loop_
_entity_poly.entity_id
_entity_poly.type
_entity_poly.pdbx_seq_one_letter_code
_entity_poly.pdbx_strand_id
1 'polypeptide(L)'
;MSEQPLQIETRKFPSGMVLKLEGDLSKAAEGKLIAGFEQESELGRSIRFMALDLTKVDYINSGGMAVLIRLARMGSKAGVHTFAWGITPHYEKLFRMVGLTEFMMIYPNEFAVMQRIEALEL
;
A
#
# COMPACT_ATOMS: atom_id res chain seq x y z
N MET A 1 21.67 -12.79 0.79
CA MET A 1 21.54 -11.35 1.09
C MET A 1 20.84 -11.23 2.45
N SER A 2 21.28 -10.32 3.30
CA SER A 2 20.59 -10.00 4.55
C SER A 2 19.37 -9.12 4.25
N GLU A 3 18.25 -9.40 4.89
CA GLU A 3 17.00 -8.62 4.72
C GLU A 3 17.20 -7.18 5.23
N GLN A 4 16.84 -6.20 4.40
CA GLN A 4 16.87 -4.78 4.79
C GLN A 4 15.60 -4.42 5.56
N PRO A 5 15.71 -3.78 6.73
CA PRO A 5 14.55 -3.43 7.53
C PRO A 5 13.68 -2.40 6.79
N LEU A 6 12.37 -2.66 6.72
CA LEU A 6 11.43 -1.74 6.11
C LEU A 6 11.36 -0.41 6.86
N GLN A 7 11.54 0.70 6.14
CA GLN A 7 11.25 2.07 6.56
C GLN A 7 9.93 2.52 5.94
N ILE A 8 9.17 3.33 6.69
CA ILE A 8 7.86 3.83 6.26
C ILE A 8 7.83 5.34 6.51
N GLU A 9 7.66 6.12 5.45
CA GLU A 9 7.36 7.54 5.54
C GLU A 9 5.88 7.75 5.19
N THR A 10 5.16 8.50 6.03
CA THR A 10 3.73 8.76 5.83
C THR A 10 3.50 10.23 5.52
N ARG A 11 2.84 10.51 4.40
CA ARG A 11 2.40 11.85 4.01
C ARG A 11 0.88 11.89 3.94
N LYS A 12 0.25 12.59 4.89
CA LYS A 12 -1.21 12.79 4.92
C LYS A 12 -1.63 13.90 3.95
N PHE A 13 -2.83 13.76 3.39
CA PHE A 13 -3.53 14.77 2.62
C PHE A 13 -5.01 14.78 3.07
N PRO A 14 -5.84 15.76 2.68
CA PRO A 14 -7.15 15.99 3.30
C PRO A 14 -8.07 14.77 3.41
N SER A 15 -8.03 13.87 2.44
CA SER A 15 -8.90 12.70 2.36
C SER A 15 -8.17 11.36 2.42
N GLY A 16 -6.88 11.36 2.77
CA GLY A 16 -6.10 10.14 2.72
C GLY A 16 -4.64 10.26 3.11
N MET A 17 -3.88 9.24 2.75
CA MET A 17 -2.44 9.21 3.00
C MET A 17 -1.67 8.46 1.92
N VAL A 18 -0.40 8.84 1.78
CA VAL A 18 0.61 8.10 1.03
C VAL A 18 1.58 7.46 2.02
N LEU A 19 1.84 6.17 1.86
CA LEU A 19 2.90 5.44 2.54
C LEU A 19 4.04 5.18 1.55
N LYS A 20 5.21 5.74 1.83
CA LYS A 20 6.43 5.42 1.09
C LYS A 20 7.19 4.32 1.80
N LEU A 21 7.36 3.21 1.10
CA LEU A 21 7.96 1.99 1.63
C LEU A 21 9.37 1.83 1.04
N GLU A 22 10.37 1.76 1.91
CA GLU A 22 11.77 1.60 1.52
C GLU A 22 12.40 0.39 2.22
N GLY A 23 13.06 -0.49 1.46
CA GLY A 23 13.67 -1.73 1.95
C GLY A 23 12.84 -2.98 1.63
N ASP A 24 12.98 -4.04 2.43
CA ASP A 24 12.37 -5.33 2.12
C ASP A 24 10.98 -5.49 2.77
N LEU A 25 10.01 -5.89 1.97
CA LEU A 25 8.70 -6.32 2.46
C LEU A 25 8.75 -7.80 2.84
N SER A 26 8.74 -8.03 4.14
CA SER A 26 8.72 -9.36 4.74
C SER A 26 7.67 -9.47 5.84
N LYS A 27 7.59 -10.64 6.48
CA LYS A 27 6.74 -10.80 7.67
C LYS A 27 7.12 -9.82 8.80
N ALA A 28 8.40 -9.40 8.88
CA ALA A 28 8.84 -8.43 9.87
C ALA A 28 8.21 -7.04 9.68
N ALA A 29 7.76 -6.71 8.46
CA ALA A 29 7.06 -5.46 8.17
C ALA A 29 5.65 -5.38 8.78
N GLU A 30 5.06 -6.52 9.16
CA GLU A 30 3.69 -6.60 9.65
C GLU A 30 3.45 -5.68 10.84
N GLY A 31 4.35 -5.70 11.83
CA GLY A 31 4.22 -4.86 13.03
C GLY A 31 4.24 -3.36 12.72
N LYS A 32 5.01 -2.92 11.71
CA LYS A 32 5.08 -1.50 11.34
C LYS A 32 3.90 -1.06 10.49
N LEU A 33 3.52 -1.88 9.50
CA LEU A 33 2.43 -1.55 8.57
C LEU A 33 1.06 -1.73 9.21
N ILE A 34 0.81 -2.86 9.85
CA ILE A 34 -0.53 -3.18 10.34
C ILE A 34 -0.82 -2.47 11.66
N ALA A 35 0.12 -2.46 12.62
CA ALA A 35 -0.16 -1.82 13.91
C ALA A 35 -0.32 -0.30 13.78
N GLY A 36 0.42 0.33 12.86
CA GLY A 36 0.21 1.74 12.52
C GLY A 36 -1.18 1.99 11.95
N PHE A 37 -1.70 1.08 11.12
CA PHE A 37 -3.05 1.19 10.53
C PHE A 37 -4.18 0.84 11.50
N GLU A 38 -4.04 -0.18 12.34
CA GLU A 38 -5.06 -0.55 13.33
C GLU A 38 -5.27 0.53 14.39
N GLN A 39 -4.26 1.38 14.63
CA GLN A 39 -4.35 2.52 15.53
C GLN A 39 -5.01 3.75 14.89
N GLU A 40 -5.08 3.83 13.55
CA GLU A 40 -5.74 4.94 12.87
C GLU A 40 -7.27 4.77 12.88
N SER A 41 -7.87 5.22 13.98
CA SER A 41 -9.33 5.35 14.14
C SER A 41 -10.05 6.20 13.07
N GLU A 42 -9.26 6.84 12.22
CA GLU A 42 -9.65 7.69 11.10
C GLU A 42 -9.88 6.92 9.78
N LEU A 43 -9.49 5.64 9.70
CA LEU A 43 -9.72 4.79 8.53
C LEU A 43 -11.22 4.62 8.25
N GLY A 44 -11.61 4.84 6.98
CA GLY A 44 -13.01 4.80 6.56
C GLY A 44 -13.83 6.01 7.03
N ARG A 45 -13.19 6.96 7.73
CA ARG A 45 -13.78 8.24 8.14
C ARG A 45 -13.12 9.37 7.37
N SER A 46 -12.10 10.01 7.94
CA SER A 46 -11.34 11.07 7.27
C SER A 46 -10.35 10.50 6.25
N ILE A 47 -9.85 9.28 6.45
CA ILE A 47 -9.01 8.58 5.46
C ILE A 47 -9.91 7.69 4.59
N ARG A 48 -10.16 8.16 3.37
CA ARG A 48 -10.90 7.43 2.32
C ARG A 48 -9.98 6.85 1.25
N PHE A 49 -8.75 7.36 1.16
CA PHE A 49 -7.76 6.94 0.17
C PHE A 49 -6.44 6.57 0.84
N MET A 50 -5.88 5.43 0.47
CA MET A 50 -4.55 4.98 0.85
C MET A 50 -3.75 4.72 -0.41
N ALA A 51 -2.52 5.23 -0.49
CA ALA A 51 -1.64 4.94 -1.60
C ALA A 51 -0.26 4.46 -1.13
N LEU A 52 0.28 3.45 -1.81
CA LEU A 52 1.56 2.84 -1.51
C LEU A 52 2.59 3.19 -2.59
N ASP A 53 3.64 3.90 -2.20
CA ASP A 53 4.83 4.08 -3.03
C ASP A 53 5.78 2.90 -2.80
N LEU A 54 5.91 2.04 -3.82
CA LEU A 54 6.77 0.86 -3.79
C LEU A 54 8.06 1.06 -4.60
N THR A 55 8.37 2.29 -5.04
CA THR A 55 9.56 2.59 -5.88
C THR A 55 10.90 2.26 -5.21
N LYS A 56 10.92 2.15 -3.89
CA LYS A 56 12.10 1.83 -3.06
C LYS A 56 11.98 0.47 -2.35
N VAL A 57 11.03 -0.35 -2.78
CA VAL A 57 10.92 -1.74 -2.31
C VAL A 57 11.73 -2.64 -3.23
N ASP A 58 12.86 -3.12 -2.72
CA ASP A 58 13.79 -3.94 -3.50
C ASP A 58 13.35 -5.41 -3.54
N TYR A 59 12.72 -5.89 -2.48
CA TYR A 59 12.35 -7.29 -2.34
C TYR A 59 11.02 -7.50 -1.60
N ILE A 60 10.20 -8.43 -2.10
CA ILE A 60 8.95 -8.87 -1.46
C ILE A 60 8.95 -10.40 -1.41
N ASN A 61 8.96 -10.97 -0.21
CA ASN A 61 8.81 -12.42 -0.02
C ASN A 61 7.35 -12.81 0.24
N SER A 62 7.11 -14.11 0.46
CA SER A 62 5.76 -14.63 0.75
C SER A 62 5.12 -14.00 1.98
N GLY A 63 5.91 -13.70 3.02
CA GLY A 63 5.47 -12.98 4.21
C GLY A 63 5.08 -11.54 3.90
N GLY A 64 5.89 -10.82 3.12
CA GLY A 64 5.58 -9.47 2.67
C GLY A 64 4.31 -9.39 1.82
N MET A 65 4.12 -10.37 0.93
CA MET A 65 2.89 -10.47 0.14
C MET A 65 1.66 -10.65 1.03
N ALA A 66 1.74 -11.50 2.05
CA ALA A 66 0.66 -11.69 3.01
C ALA A 66 0.33 -10.39 3.77
N VAL A 67 1.34 -9.60 4.13
CA VAL A 67 1.17 -8.28 4.77
C VAL A 67 0.45 -7.31 3.84
N LEU A 68 0.85 -7.22 2.56
CA LEU A 68 0.18 -6.35 1.57
C LEU A 68 -1.28 -6.77 1.34
N ILE A 69 -1.55 -8.07 1.23
CA ILE A 69 -2.93 -8.60 1.09
C ILE A 69 -3.76 -8.22 2.32
N ARG A 70 -3.22 -8.41 3.53
CA ARG A 70 -3.92 -8.05 4.76
C ARG A 70 -4.22 -6.54 4.80
N LEU A 71 -3.24 -5.70 4.49
CA LEU A 71 -3.38 -4.24 4.46
C LEU A 71 -4.46 -3.80 3.46
N ALA A 72 -4.41 -4.28 2.22
CA ALA A 72 -5.39 -3.92 1.19
C ALA A 72 -6.81 -4.40 1.54
N ARG A 73 -6.95 -5.61 2.09
CA ARG A 73 -8.25 -6.12 2.57
C ARG A 73 -8.79 -5.33 3.76
N MET A 74 -7.93 -4.91 4.68
CA MET A 74 -8.33 -4.04 5.79
C MET A 74 -8.86 -2.70 5.28
N GLY A 75 -8.14 -2.06 4.36
CA GLY A 75 -8.59 -0.83 3.71
C GLY A 75 -9.94 -1.01 3.02
N SER A 76 -10.07 -2.05 2.18
CA SER A 76 -11.33 -2.37 1.48
C SER A 76 -12.50 -2.58 2.45
N LYS A 77 -12.31 -3.32 3.55
CA LYS A 77 -13.34 -3.53 4.58
C LYS A 77 -13.77 -2.23 5.26
N ALA A 78 -12.86 -1.28 5.39
CA ALA A 78 -13.13 0.05 5.93
C ALA A 78 -13.70 1.04 4.89
N GLY A 79 -13.91 0.62 3.64
CA GLY A 79 -14.36 1.51 2.56
C GLY A 79 -13.25 2.43 2.02
N VAL A 80 -11.98 2.10 2.28
CA VAL A 80 -10.81 2.86 1.80
C VAL A 80 -10.36 2.31 0.45
N HIS A 81 -10.24 3.18 -0.53
CA HIS A 81 -9.63 2.85 -1.81
C HIS A 81 -8.11 2.76 -1.66
N THR A 82 -7.53 1.64 -2.07
CA THR A 82 -6.08 1.43 -2.02
C THR A 82 -5.47 1.53 -3.42
N PHE A 83 -4.38 2.29 -3.53
CA PHE A 83 -3.60 2.48 -4.75
C PHE A 83 -2.15 2.10 -4.53
N ALA A 84 -1.42 1.77 -5.60
CA ALA A 84 0.02 1.61 -5.54
C ALA A 84 0.70 2.02 -6.86
N TRP A 85 1.98 2.40 -6.77
CA TRP A 85 2.86 2.58 -7.91
C TRP A 85 4.28 2.12 -7.57
N GLY A 86 5.18 2.16 -8.56
CA GLY A 86 6.58 1.75 -8.37
C GLY A 86 6.79 0.24 -8.34
N ILE A 87 5.82 -0.53 -8.84
CA ILE A 87 5.85 -1.99 -8.85
C ILE A 87 6.61 -2.48 -10.09
N THR A 88 7.56 -3.38 -9.92
CA THR A 88 8.25 -4.01 -11.05
C THR A 88 7.34 -4.98 -11.79
N PRO A 89 7.55 -5.25 -13.09
CA PRO A 89 6.71 -6.19 -13.86
C PRO A 89 6.63 -7.60 -13.23
N HIS A 90 7.70 -8.03 -12.55
CA HIS A 90 7.73 -9.29 -11.82
C HIS A 90 6.69 -9.30 -10.69
N TYR A 91 6.70 -8.29 -9.82
CA TYR A 91 5.75 -8.20 -8.72
C TYR A 91 4.33 -7.90 -9.17
N GLU A 92 4.16 -7.12 -10.24
CA GLU A 92 2.83 -6.84 -10.80
C GLU A 92 2.13 -8.13 -11.25
N LYS A 93 2.88 -9.04 -11.88
CA LYS A 93 2.38 -10.38 -12.24
C LYS A 93 2.03 -11.21 -11.00
N LEU A 94 2.86 -11.18 -9.96
CA LEU A 94 2.59 -11.88 -8.71
C LEU A 94 1.35 -11.31 -8.00
N PHE A 95 1.19 -9.99 -7.97
CA PHE A 95 0.03 -9.32 -7.36
C PHE A 95 -1.27 -9.76 -8.01
N ARG A 96 -1.30 -9.87 -9.35
CA ARG A 96 -2.45 -10.44 -10.07
C ARG A 96 -2.68 -11.90 -9.73
N MET A 97 -1.62 -12.71 -9.71
CA MET A 97 -1.72 -14.15 -9.45
C MET A 97 -2.31 -14.47 -8.08
N VAL A 98 -1.98 -13.69 -7.06
CA VAL A 98 -2.47 -13.87 -5.69
C VAL A 98 -3.77 -13.11 -5.39
N GLY A 99 -4.37 -12.45 -6.39
CA GLY A 99 -5.62 -11.69 -6.24
C GLY A 99 -5.47 -10.35 -5.50
N LEU A 100 -4.24 -9.87 -5.26
CA LEU A 100 -4.02 -8.60 -4.55
C LEU A 100 -4.62 -7.41 -5.31
N THR A 101 -4.68 -7.49 -6.64
CA THR A 101 -5.26 -6.45 -7.49
C THR A 101 -6.79 -6.31 -7.37
N GLU A 102 -7.47 -7.21 -6.66
CA GLU A 102 -8.89 -7.05 -6.34
C GLU A 102 -9.13 -5.96 -5.29
N PHE A 103 -8.13 -5.68 -4.45
CA PHE A 103 -8.23 -4.74 -3.33
C PHE A 103 -7.34 -3.49 -3.51
N MET A 104 -6.40 -3.53 -4.45
CA MET A 104 -5.42 -2.47 -4.70
C MET A 104 -5.28 -2.21 -6.20
N MET A 105 -5.48 -0.95 -6.59
CA MET A 105 -5.31 -0.51 -7.98
C MET A 105 -3.86 -0.07 -8.23
N ILE A 106 -3.27 -0.52 -9.34
CA ILE A 106 -1.88 -0.21 -9.68
C ILE A 106 -1.85 0.89 -10.76
N TYR A 107 -0.98 1.88 -10.55
CA TYR A 107 -0.79 3.02 -11.43
C TYR A 107 0.71 3.19 -11.79
N PRO A 108 1.01 3.86 -12.91
CA PRO A 108 2.40 4.01 -13.36
C PRO A 108 3.24 4.93 -12.46
N ASN A 109 2.62 5.89 -11.78
CA ASN A 109 3.29 6.85 -10.92
C ASN A 109 2.30 7.53 -9.96
N GLU A 110 2.86 8.29 -9.02
CA GLU A 110 2.11 9.09 -8.04
C GLU A 110 1.11 10.06 -8.71
N PHE A 111 1.52 10.73 -9.79
CA PHE A 111 0.68 11.70 -10.48
C PHE A 111 -0.63 11.06 -10.96
N ALA A 112 -0.57 9.88 -11.57
CA ALA A 112 -1.75 9.16 -12.03
C ALA A 112 -2.65 8.68 -10.87
N VAL A 113 -2.06 8.33 -9.72
CA VAL A 113 -2.82 8.02 -8.49
C VAL A 113 -3.56 9.26 -8.00
N MET A 114 -2.88 10.41 -7.92
CA MET A 114 -3.51 11.64 -7.43
C MET A 114 -4.63 12.12 -8.36
N GLN A 115 -4.45 12.02 -9.68
CA GLN A 115 -5.52 12.28 -10.64
C GLN A 115 -6.72 11.34 -10.45
N ARG A 116 -6.47 10.07 -10.15
CA ARG A 116 -7.55 9.12 -9.87
C ARG A 116 -8.29 9.50 -8.58
N ILE A 117 -7.58 9.87 -7.54
CA ILE A 117 -8.17 10.29 -6.26
C ILE A 117 -9.03 11.52 -6.49
N GLU A 118 -8.52 12.56 -7.14
CA GLU A 118 -9.27 13.77 -7.47
C GLU A 118 -10.56 13.44 -8.23
N ALA A 119 -10.49 12.56 -9.23
CA ALA A 119 -11.67 12.13 -10.00
C ALA A 119 -12.69 11.30 -9.19
N LEU A 120 -12.31 10.71 -8.06
CA LEU A 120 -13.20 9.97 -7.15
C LEU A 120 -13.81 10.86 -6.06
N GLU A 121 -13.31 12.08 -5.89
CA GLU A 121 -13.85 13.05 -4.93
C GLU A 121 -14.93 13.97 -5.51
N LEU A 122 -15.00 14.04 -6.84
CA LEU A 122 -16.04 14.73 -7.61
C LEU A 122 -17.34 13.91 -7.67
#